data_AF-A0A642UUA5-F1
#
_entry.id   AF-A0A642UUA5-F1
#
_cell.length_a   1.000
_cell.length_b   1.000
_cell.length_c   1.000
_cell.angle_alpha   90.00
_cell.angle_beta   90.00
_cell.angle_gamma   90.00
#
_symmetry.space_group_name_H-M   'P 1'
#
loop_
_entity.id
_entity.type
_entity.pdbx_description
1 polymer ?
#
loop_
_entity_poly.entity_id
_entity_poly.type
_entity_poly.pdbx_seq_one_letter_code
_entity_poly.pdbx_strand_id
1 'polypeptide(L)'
;MKRRGRVLMEPEELKGKLRMLFDQRDHWSLHGLASSIGQPEQHVSWTLRKMAIKEKEAPNKGMYTLRPRYKWEQKKRRERLAARANPINQPSDFERSDEEMMD
;
A
#
# COMPACT_ATOMS: atom_id res chain seq x y z
N MET A 1 13.01 1.68 31.46
CA MET A 1 12.50 1.48 30.08
C MET A 1 12.68 0.03 29.68
N LYS A 2 11.60 -0.74 29.54
CA LYS A 2 11.67 -2.11 29.00
C LYS A 2 12.18 -2.01 27.56
N ARG A 3 13.43 -2.42 27.30
CA ARG A 3 13.86 -2.78 25.95
C ARG A 3 12.96 -3.95 25.58
N ARG A 4 11.84 -3.68 24.90
CA ARG A 4 11.01 -4.73 24.33
C ARG A 4 11.95 -5.50 23.41
N GLY A 5 12.42 -6.67 23.85
CA GLY A 5 13.13 -7.60 22.98
C GLY A 5 12.30 -7.66 21.70
N ARG A 6 12.92 -7.42 20.54
CA ARG A 6 12.21 -7.17 19.29
C ARG A 6 11.30 -8.36 18.99
N VAL A 7 10.04 -8.27 19.45
CA VAL A 7 9.03 -9.29 19.17
C VAL A 7 8.82 -9.23 17.67
N LEU A 8 8.98 -10.38 17.02
CA LEU A 8 8.70 -10.47 15.60
C LEU A 8 7.23 -10.14 15.41
N MET A 9 6.95 -9.16 14.54
CA MET A 9 5.57 -8.87 14.19
C MET A 9 4.99 -10.08 13.47
N GLU A 10 3.72 -10.36 13.76
CA GLU A 10 2.95 -11.36 13.02
C GLU A 10 2.98 -11.03 11.52
N PRO A 11 3.02 -12.06 10.65
CA PRO A 11 3.16 -11.86 9.22
C PRO A 11 2.00 -11.05 8.61
N GLU A 12 0.81 -11.07 9.22
CA GLU A 12 -0.33 -10.26 8.80
C GLU A 12 -0.16 -8.77 9.13
N GLU A 13 0.29 -8.45 10.34
CA GLU A 13 0.59 -7.07 10.75
C GLU A 13 1.75 -6.51 9.89
N LEU A 14 2.78 -7.33 9.66
CA LEU A 14 3.92 -6.97 8.83
C LEU A 14 3.49 -6.65 7.39
N LYS A 15 2.58 -7.45 6.80
CA LYS A 15 2.00 -7.16 5.48
C LYS A 15 1.24 -5.84 5.46
N GLY A 16 0.49 -5.54 6.52
CA GLY A 16 -0.23 -4.27 6.67
C GLY A 16 0.73 -3.07 6.61
N LYS A 17 1.79 -3.10 7.41
CA LYS A 17 2.82 -2.06 7.42
C LYS A 17 3.57 -1.94 6.09
N LEU A 18 3.91 -3.07 5.48
CA LEU A 18 4.54 -3.08 4.16
C LEU A 18 3.65 -2.42 3.11
N ARG A 19 2.35 -2.72 3.09
CA ARG A 19 1.40 -2.07 2.17
C ARG A 19 1.38 -0.55 2.35
N MET A 20 1.38 -0.06 3.59
CA MET A 20 1.43 1.38 3.87
C MET A 20 2.72 2.04 3.36
N LEU A 21 3.87 1.39 3.54
CA LEU A 21 5.14 1.90 3.00
C LEU A 21 5.13 1.94 1.48
N PHE A 22 4.61 0.89 0.85
CA PHE A 22 4.46 0.82 -0.60
C PHE A 22 3.41 1.80 -1.17
N ASP A 23 2.44 2.25 -0.37
CA ASP A 23 1.52 3.33 -0.77
C ASP A 23 2.25 4.68 -0.87
N GLN A 24 3.30 4.89 -0.09
CA GLN A 24 4.11 6.12 -0.12
C GLN A 24 5.13 6.12 -1.27
N ARG A 25 5.77 4.97 -1.52
CA ARG A 25 6.77 4.82 -2.59
C ARG A 25 6.67 3.44 -3.23
N ASP A 26 6.72 3.39 -4.55
CA ASP A 26 6.61 2.13 -5.30
C ASP A 26 7.81 1.19 -5.12
N HIS A 27 9.00 1.76 -4.88
CA HIS A 27 10.27 1.05 -4.78
C HIS A 27 10.90 1.26 -3.42
N TRP A 28 11.28 0.16 -2.76
CA TRP A 28 11.92 0.19 -1.46
C TRP A 28 13.12 -0.75 -1.38
N SER A 29 14.19 -0.33 -0.69
CA SER A 29 15.29 -1.22 -0.35
C SER A 29 14.91 -2.11 0.84
N LEU A 30 15.51 -3.31 0.92
CA LEU A 30 15.29 -4.21 2.05
C LEU A 30 15.64 -3.53 3.39
N HIS A 31 16.75 -2.81 3.40
CA HIS A 31 17.21 -2.06 4.57
C HIS A 31 16.23 -0.97 4.99
N GLY A 32 15.68 -0.21 4.03
CA GLY A 32 14.69 0.83 4.31
C GLY A 32 13.41 0.27 4.93
N LEU A 33 12.93 -0.87 4.43
CA LEU A 33 11.75 -1.55 5.00
C LEU A 33 12.03 -2.11 6.40
N ALA A 34 13.15 -2.79 6.57
CA ALA A 34 13.57 -3.35 7.86
C ALA A 34 13.75 -2.27 8.93
N SER A 35 14.39 -1.17 8.58
CA SER A 35 14.59 -0.01 9.46
C SER A 35 13.27 0.68 9.81
N SER A 36 12.40 0.90 8.83
CA SER A 36 11.09 1.56 9.04
C SER A 36 10.16 0.75 9.94
N ILE A 37 10.20 -0.58 9.85
CA ILE A 37 9.33 -1.47 10.62
C ILE A 37 9.99 -1.90 11.94
N GLY A 38 11.32 -1.73 12.06
CA GLY A 38 12.10 -2.15 13.23
C GLY A 38 12.23 -3.67 13.34
N GLN A 39 12.22 -4.37 12.19
CA GLN A 39 12.23 -5.83 12.10
C GLN A 39 13.49 -6.32 11.37
N PRO A 40 14.00 -7.52 11.68
CA PRO A 40 15.20 -8.04 11.03
C PRO A 40 14.96 -8.27 9.53
N GLU A 41 15.98 -8.00 8.72
CA GLU A 41 15.92 -8.08 7.25
C GLU A 41 15.49 -9.47 6.76
N GLN A 42 15.88 -10.53 7.45
CA GLN A 42 15.48 -11.90 7.11
C GLN A 42 13.96 -12.11 7.20
N HIS A 43 13.32 -11.62 8.27
CA HIS A 43 11.86 -11.74 8.48
C HIS A 43 11.07 -10.93 7.45
N VAL A 44 11.55 -9.72 7.17
CA VAL A 44 10.97 -8.84 6.16
C VAL A 44 11.14 -9.43 4.76
N SER A 45 12.33 -9.92 4.42
CA SER A 45 12.64 -10.60 3.16
C SER A 45 11.75 -11.81 2.90
N TRP A 46 11.53 -12.66 3.91
CA TRP A 46 10.67 -13.83 3.80
C TRP A 46 9.22 -13.47 3.48
N THR A 47 8.72 -12.42 4.12
CA THR A 47 7.36 -11.91 3.88
C THR A 47 7.25 -11.22 2.51
N LEU A 48 8.27 -10.43 2.15
CA LEU A 48 8.36 -9.77 0.85
C LEU A 48 8.37 -10.76 -0.32
N ARG A 49 9.03 -11.91 -0.20
CA ARG A 49 9.02 -12.96 -1.25
C ARG A 49 7.60 -13.38 -1.66
N LYS A 50 6.62 -13.27 -0.76
CA LYS A 50 5.22 -13.62 -1.04
C LYS A 50 4.43 -12.49 -1.72
N MET A 51 4.76 -11.23 -1.46
CA MET A 51 3.96 -10.07 -1.88
C MET A 51 4.64 -9.09 -2.85
N ALA A 52 5.97 -9.11 -2.89
CA ALA A 52 6.80 -8.21 -3.67
C ALA A 52 7.73 -8.99 -4.60
N ILE A 53 8.22 -8.31 -5.63
CA ILE A 53 9.22 -8.79 -6.57
C ILE A 53 10.48 -7.98 -6.30
N LYS A 54 11.61 -8.68 -6.21
CA LYS A 54 12.92 -8.02 -6.16
C LYS A 54 13.32 -7.67 -7.59
N GLU A 55 13.48 -6.39 -7.85
CA GLU A 55 13.93 -5.88 -9.13
C GLU A 55 15.37 -6.36 -9.39
N LYS A 56 15.57 -6.99 -10.55
CA LYS A 56 16.87 -7.53 -10.96
C LYS A 56 17.56 -6.64 -11.98
N GLU A 57 16.80 -5.74 -12.62
CA GLU A 57 17.26 -4.88 -13.70
C GLU A 57 17.65 -3.48 -13.19
N ALA A 58 18.67 -2.88 -13.79
CA ALA A 58 19.06 -1.50 -13.51
C ALA A 58 18.03 -0.55 -14.15
N PRO A 59 17.72 0.62 -13.55
CA PRO A 59 18.44 1.34 -12.49
C PRO A 59 18.04 0.99 -11.04
N ASN A 60 17.00 0.18 -10.82
CA ASN A 60 16.45 -0.13 -9.49
C ASN A 60 16.89 -1.50 -8.95
N LYS A 61 17.98 -2.05 -9.48
CA LYS A 61 18.48 -3.38 -9.12
C LYS A 61 18.67 -3.53 -7.62
N GLY A 62 17.98 -4.51 -7.03
CA GLY A 62 18.03 -4.78 -5.58
C GLY A 62 16.91 -4.13 -4.77
N MET A 63 16.09 -3.28 -5.38
CA MET A 63 14.86 -2.77 -4.77
C MET A 63 13.74 -3.80 -4.83
N TYR A 64 12.79 -3.68 -3.92
CA TYR A 64 11.57 -4.46 -3.87
C TYR A 64 10.41 -3.59 -4.35
N THR A 65 9.54 -4.19 -5.15
CA THR A 65 8.36 -3.56 -5.73
C THR A 65 7.16 -4.48 -5.50
N LEU A 66 5.99 -3.95 -5.15
CA LEU A 66 4.79 -4.80 -5.01
C LEU A 66 4.46 -5.55 -6.30
N ARG A 67 4.00 -6.80 -6.17
CA ARG A 67 3.52 -7.57 -7.33
C ARG A 67 2.39 -6.82 -8.05
N PRO A 68 2.27 -6.96 -9.39
CA PRO A 68 1.25 -6.26 -10.19
C PRO A 68 -0.18 -6.47 -9.67
N ARG A 69 -0.48 -7.68 -9.19
CA ARG A 69 -1.78 -8.01 -8.59
C ARG A 69 -2.15 -7.10 -7.41
N TYR A 70 -1.18 -6.74 -6.58
CA TYR A 70 -1.38 -5.81 -5.46
C TYR A 70 -1.30 -4.34 -5.91
N LYS A 71 -0.53 -4.02 -6.95
CA LYS A 71 -0.48 -2.66 -7.51
C LYS A 71 -1.84 -2.18 -8.02
N TRP A 72 -2.65 -3.06 -8.63
CA TRP A 72 -4.01 -2.71 -9.05
C TRP A 72 -4.89 -2.28 -7.88
N GLU A 73 -4.84 -3.02 -6.76
CA GLU A 73 -5.57 -2.68 -5.55
C GLU A 73 -5.09 -1.37 -4.92
N GLN A 74 -3.76 -1.14 -4.89
CA GLN A 74 -3.19 0.12 -4.39
C GLN A 74 -3.62 1.30 -5.26
N LYS A 75 -3.55 1.16 -6.59
CA LYS A 75 -3.97 2.22 -7.53
C LYS A 75 -5.45 2.58 -7.32
N LYS A 76 -6.33 1.57 -7.26
CA LYS A 76 -7.77 1.78 -7.04
C LYS A 76 -8.05 2.41 -5.67
N ARG A 77 -7.32 2.03 -4.62
CA ARG A 77 -7.44 2.67 -3.30
C ARG A 77 -6.97 4.11 -3.31
N ARG A 78 -5.81 4.38 -3.94
CA ARG A 78 -5.26 5.74 -4.05
C ARG A 78 -6.17 6.64 -4.86
N GLU A 79 -6.75 6.14 -5.94
CA GLU A 79 -7.74 6.84 -6.75
C GLU A 79 -9.01 7.16 -5.97
N ARG A 80 -9.54 6.21 -5.17
CA ARG A 80 -10.67 6.47 -4.26
C ARG A 80 -10.35 7.53 -3.20
N LEU A 81 -9.16 7.47 -2.61
CA LEU A 81 -8.72 8.46 -1.62
C LEU A 81 -8.49 9.83 -2.25
N ALA A 82 -7.94 9.88 -3.46
CA ALA A 82 -7.75 11.11 -4.23
C ALA A 82 -9.08 11.72 -4.68
N ALA A 83 -10.05 10.89 -5.11
CA ALA A 83 -11.40 11.33 -5.42
C ALA A 83 -12.11 11.89 -4.19
N ARG A 84 -11.89 11.31 -3.02
CA ARG A 84 -12.43 11.84 -1.75
C ARG A 84 -11.74 13.12 -1.29
N ALA A 85 -10.48 13.34 -1.67
CA ALA A 85 -9.72 14.55 -1.34
C ALA A 85 -9.98 15.71 -2.32
N ASN A 86 -10.59 15.44 -3.47
CA ASN A 86 -10.94 16.45 -4.46
C ASN A 86 -12.46 16.62 -4.54
N PRO A 87 -13.06 17.64 -3.89
CA PRO A 87 -14.51 17.84 -3.88
C PRO A 87 -15.11 18.16 -5.27
N ILE A 88 -14.26 18.38 -6.29
CA ILE A 88 -14.67 18.77 -7.65
C ILE A 88 -15.16 17.59 -8.49
N ASN A 89 -14.85 16.34 -8.11
CA ASN A 89 -15.28 15.18 -8.89
C ASN A 89 -16.23 14.28 -8.09
N GLN A 90 -17.27 14.89 -7.52
CA GLN A 90 -18.52 14.16 -7.30
C GLN A 90 -19.05 13.78 -8.69
N PRO A 91 -19.13 12.49 -9.08
CA PRO A 91 -20.22 12.13 -9.95
C PRO A 91 -21.47 12.55 -9.18
N SER A 92 -22.16 13.55 -9.70
CA SER A 92 -23.45 13.97 -9.22
C SER A 92 -24.36 12.75 -9.23
N ASP A 93 -24.50 12.10 -8.07
CA ASP A 93 -25.55 11.13 -7.76
C ASP A 93 -26.86 11.90 -7.57
N PHE A 94 -27.20 12.75 -8.55
CA PHE A 94 -28.49 13.40 -8.66
C PHE A 94 -29.36 12.48 -9.51
N GLU A 95 -29.57 11.25 -9.03
CA GLU A 95 -30.80 10.56 -9.36
C GLU A 95 -31.84 10.97 -8.33
N ARG A 96 -32.96 11.48 -8.87
CA ARG A 96 -34.31 11.48 -8.29
C ARG A 96 -34.79 12.76 -7.58
N SER A 97 -35.49 13.57 -8.36
CA SER A 97 -36.70 14.35 -8.04
C SER A 97 -36.98 15.18 -9.29
N ASP A 98 -38.14 15.25 -9.94
CA ASP A 98 -39.53 14.95 -9.62
C ASP A 98 -40.21 14.92 -11.01
N GLU A 99 -40.89 13.85 -11.39
CA GLU A 99 -41.83 13.87 -12.54
C GLU A 99 -43.20 13.34 -12.09
N GLU A 100 -43.67 13.86 -10.96
CA GLU A 100 -45.10 14.02 -10.71
C GLU A 100 -45.36 15.51 -10.49
N MET A 101 -45.86 16.22 -11.50
CA MET A 101 -47.00 17.17 -11.44
C MET A 101 -47.14 17.98 -12.75
N MET A 102 -48.41 18.10 -13.20
CA MET A 102 -48.98 18.90 -14.30
C MET A 102 -48.75 18.38 -15.73
N ASP A 103 -49.76 17.97 -16.50
CA ASP A 103 -51.17 18.39 -16.57
C ASP A 103 -52.14 17.21 -16.78
#